data_AF-A0A964ANT8-F1
#
_entry.id   AF-A0A964ANT8-F1
#
_cell.length_a   1.000
_cell.length_b   1.000
_cell.length_c   1.000
_cell.angle_alpha   90.00
_cell.angle_beta   90.00
_cell.angle_gamma   90.00
#
_symmetry.space_group_name_H-M   'P 1'
#
loop_
_entity.id
_entity.type
_entity.pdbx_description
1 polymer ?
#
loop_
_entity_poly.entity_id
_entity_poly.type
_entity_poly.pdbx_seq_one_letter_code
_entity_poly.pdbx_strand_id
1 'polypeptide(L)'
;MSRARDFLDVLNDPSGAPLRGSHPADTALFRLLVHATFADGRVDPRELAMLHKLVPDRTDQEIRNLVLNEARARLNIAELAAALPDQESREEALMLASFTVAEDEELHRREVGLLSKLMDGLGLNPEA
;
A
#
# COMPACT_ATOMS: atom_id res chain seq x y z
N MET A 1 -14.46 3.19 -9.54
CA MET A 1 -13.04 2.78 -9.47
C MET A 1 -12.53 3.30 -8.14
N SER A 2 -12.08 2.41 -7.26
CA SER A 2 -11.60 2.85 -5.95
C SER A 2 -10.21 3.46 -6.06
N ARG A 3 -9.80 4.19 -5.03
CA ARG A 3 -8.43 4.69 -4.96
C ARG A 3 -7.39 3.57 -4.76
N ALA A 4 -7.77 2.47 -4.12
CA ALA A 4 -6.89 1.30 -3.97
C ALA A 4 -6.62 0.66 -5.34
N ARG A 5 -7.63 0.65 -6.23
CA ARG A 5 -7.47 0.21 -7.61
C ARG A 5 -6.50 1.10 -8.39
N ASP A 6 -6.60 2.41 -8.25
CA ASP A 6 -5.67 3.34 -8.90
C ASP A 6 -4.20 3.04 -8.51
N PHE A 7 -3.96 2.75 -7.22
CA PHE A 7 -2.63 2.34 -6.73
C PHE A 7 -2.18 1.03 -7.40
N LEU A 8 -3.05 0.01 -7.40
CA LEU A 8 -2.77 -1.27 -8.05
C LEU A 8 -2.45 -1.11 -9.55
N ASP A 9 -3.18 -0.24 -10.26
CA ASP A 9 -2.96 -0.05 -11.69
C ASP A 9 -1.59 0.60 -11.95
N VAL A 10 -1.12 1.51 -11.09
CA VAL A 10 0.24 2.08 -11.17
C VAL A 10 1.31 1.03 -10.89
N LEU A 11 1.09 0.12 -9.92
CA LEU A 11 2.02 -0.97 -9.63
C LEU A 11 2.08 -2.00 -10.77
N ASN A 12 0.93 -2.32 -11.37
CA ASN A 12 0.83 -3.27 -12.48
C ASN A 12 1.37 -2.72 -13.81
N ASP A 13 1.29 -1.41 -14.04
CA ASP A 13 1.89 -0.74 -15.19
C ASP A 13 2.85 0.38 -14.78
N PRO A 14 4.10 0.05 -14.42
CA PRO A 14 5.14 1.03 -14.14
C PRO A 14 5.53 1.89 -15.34
N SER A 15 4.97 1.67 -16.54
CA SER A 15 5.14 2.57 -17.70
C SER A 15 4.00 3.59 -17.85
N GLY A 16 2.90 3.39 -17.12
CA GLY A 16 1.69 4.22 -17.17
C GLY A 16 1.83 5.64 -16.61
N ALA A 17 0.74 6.39 -16.66
CA ALA A 17 0.70 7.76 -16.14
C ALA A 17 0.73 7.78 -14.59
N PRO A 18 1.26 8.85 -13.96
CA PRO A 18 1.15 9.04 -12.52
C PRO A 18 -0.32 9.26 -12.08
N LEU A 19 -0.59 8.99 -10.81
CA LEU A 19 -1.86 9.30 -10.18
C LEU A 19 -2.19 10.78 -10.32
N ARG A 20 -3.48 11.08 -10.49
CA ARG A 20 -3.98 12.45 -10.60
C ARG A 20 -4.89 12.76 -9.43
N GLY A 21 -4.78 14.00 -8.95
CA GLY A 21 -5.58 14.52 -7.85
C GLY A 21 -5.22 13.89 -6.51
N SER A 22 -5.60 14.58 -5.44
CA SER A 22 -5.51 14.06 -4.08
C SER A 22 -6.79 13.27 -3.74
N HIS A 23 -6.63 12.21 -2.95
CA HIS A 23 -7.73 11.42 -2.43
C HIS A 23 -7.55 11.21 -0.91
N PRO A 24 -8.63 11.25 -0.09
CA PRO A 24 -8.52 11.07 1.36
C PRO A 24 -7.84 9.76 1.79
N ALA A 25 -7.97 8.70 0.98
CA ALA A 25 -7.35 7.40 1.24
C ALA A 25 -5.86 7.31 0.89
N ASP A 26 -5.27 8.30 0.21
CA ASP A 26 -3.89 8.24 -0.30
C ASP A 26 -2.87 7.95 0.80
N THR A 27 -3.03 8.61 1.95
CA THR A 27 -2.09 8.44 3.08
C THR A 27 -2.18 7.02 3.67
N ALA A 28 -3.40 6.50 3.85
CA ALA A 28 -3.60 5.17 4.41
C ALA A 28 -3.14 4.07 3.45
N LEU A 29 -3.42 4.22 2.15
CA LEU A 29 -2.99 3.28 1.11
C LEU A 29 -1.48 3.30 0.90
N PHE A 30 -0.85 4.49 0.93
CA PHE A 30 0.60 4.59 0.87
C PHE A 30 1.27 3.94 2.09
N ARG A 31 0.74 4.17 3.29
CA ARG A 31 1.21 3.51 4.52
C ARG A 31 1.08 1.99 4.41
N LEU A 32 -0.04 1.49 3.88
CA LEU A 32 -0.24 0.06 3.64
C LEU A 32 0.85 -0.50 2.71
N LEU A 33 1.09 0.18 1.58
CA LEU A 33 2.13 -0.20 0.62
C LEU A 33 3.52 -0.24 1.29
N VAL A 34 3.86 0.79 2.07
CA VAL A 34 5.14 0.82 2.81
C VAL A 34 5.29 -0.36 3.77
N HIS A 35 4.23 -0.70 4.50
CA HIS A 35 4.29 -1.85 5.41
C HIS A 35 4.35 -3.21 4.68
N ALA A 36 3.83 -3.28 3.46
CA ALA A 36 3.79 -4.51 2.68
C ALA A 36 5.08 -4.73 1.86
N THR A 37 5.69 -3.67 1.34
CA THR A 37 6.85 -3.74 0.42
C THR A 37 8.14 -3.19 1.04
N PHE A 38 8.04 -2.09 1.79
CA PHE A 38 9.20 -1.30 2.24
C PHE A 38 9.36 -1.36 3.77
N ALA A 39 9.03 -2.50 4.37
CA ALA A 39 9.07 -2.66 5.83
C ALA A 39 10.48 -2.48 6.42
N ASP A 40 11.53 -2.60 5.61
CA ASP A 40 12.92 -2.33 5.98
C ASP A 40 13.32 -0.84 5.86
N GLY A 41 12.43 -0.01 5.32
CA GLY A 41 12.61 1.43 5.10
C GLY A 41 13.59 1.78 3.98
N ARG A 42 13.94 0.83 3.12
CA ARG A 42 14.84 1.05 1.98
C ARG A 42 14.02 1.25 0.71
N VAL A 43 14.55 2.08 -0.18
CA VAL A 43 13.96 2.38 -1.49
C VAL A 43 15.11 2.50 -2.48
N ASP A 44 15.14 1.61 -3.45
CA ASP A 44 16.08 1.65 -4.57
C ASP A 44 15.63 2.67 -5.65
N PRO A 45 16.46 2.98 -6.66
CA PRO A 45 16.08 3.95 -7.69
C PRO A 45 14.86 3.57 -8.54
N ARG A 46 14.58 2.27 -8.76
CA ARG A 46 13.43 1.79 -9.54
C ARG A 46 12.15 1.92 -8.72
N GLU A 47 12.18 1.51 -7.47
CA GLU A 47 11.10 1.65 -6.51
C GLU A 47 10.76 3.13 -6.29
N LEU A 48 11.77 4.00 -6.23
CA LEU A 48 11.55 5.43 -6.11
C LEU A 48 10.81 6.03 -7.31
N ALA A 49 11.14 5.60 -8.54
CA ALA A 49 10.44 6.04 -9.74
C ALA A 49 8.97 5.59 -9.76
N MET A 50 8.68 4.41 -9.21
CA MET A 50 7.31 3.92 -9.00
C MET A 50 6.57 4.73 -7.93
N LEU A 51 7.19 4.98 -6.77
CA LEU A 51 6.57 5.78 -5.70
C LEU A 51 6.26 7.20 -6.14
N HIS A 52 7.09 7.79 -7.00
CA HIS A 52 6.80 9.08 -7.64
C HIS A 52 5.50 9.09 -8.43
N LYS A 53 5.10 7.97 -9.01
CA LYS A 53 3.81 7.89 -9.70
C LYS A 53 2.63 7.87 -8.74
N LEU A 54 2.82 7.36 -7.53
CA LEU A 54 1.79 7.31 -6.49
C LEU A 54 1.65 8.66 -5.76
N VAL A 55 2.77 9.37 -5.56
CA VAL A 55 2.81 10.67 -4.88
C VAL A 55 3.57 11.71 -5.71
N PRO A 56 3.04 12.12 -6.88
CA PRO A 56 3.77 12.92 -7.87
C PRO A 56 4.15 14.34 -7.41
N ASP A 57 3.50 14.85 -6.38
CA ASP A 57 3.77 16.18 -5.81
C ASP A 57 4.88 16.16 -4.75
N ARG A 58 5.64 15.06 -4.62
CA ARG A 58 6.73 14.88 -3.66
C ARG A 58 8.06 14.77 -4.36
N THR A 59 9.09 15.34 -3.77
CA THR A 59 10.49 15.15 -4.18
C THR A 59 11.01 13.78 -3.74
N ASP A 60 12.09 13.31 -4.39
CA ASP A 60 12.80 12.06 -4.02
C ASP A 60 13.09 11.97 -2.51
N GLN A 61 13.58 13.07 -1.92
CA GLN A 61 13.94 13.11 -0.52
C GLN A 61 12.70 13.03 0.38
N GLU A 62 11.60 13.68 0.00
CA GLU A 62 10.34 13.61 0.74
C GLU A 62 9.75 12.20 0.69
N ILE A 63 9.80 11.53 -0.47
CA ILE A 63 9.33 10.14 -0.61
C ILE A 63 10.18 9.22 0.27
N ARG A 64 11.51 9.32 0.20
CA ARG A 64 12.41 8.50 1.04
C ARG A 64 12.14 8.71 2.53
N ASN A 65 11.97 9.96 2.95
CA ASN A 65 11.64 10.28 4.34
C ASN A 65 10.26 9.74 4.74
N LEU A 66 9.27 9.82 3.85
CA LEU A 66 7.93 9.30 4.09
C LEU A 66 7.97 7.78 4.28
N VAL A 67 8.64 7.05 3.37
CA VAL A 67 8.82 5.60 3.51
C VAL A 67 9.53 5.25 4.80
N LEU A 68 10.63 5.92 5.13
CA LEU A 68 11.36 5.66 6.37
C LEU A 68 10.51 5.89 7.64
N ASN A 69 9.70 6.96 7.64
CA ASN A 69 8.84 7.27 8.77
C ASN A 69 7.71 6.25 8.91
N GLU A 70 7.07 5.89 7.80
CA GLU A 70 5.95 4.95 7.79
C GLU A 70 6.42 3.52 8.11
N ALA A 71 7.59 3.09 7.61
CA ALA A 71 8.18 1.79 7.95
C ALA A 71 8.46 1.61 9.46
N ARG A 72 8.70 2.73 10.18
CA ARG A 72 8.91 2.74 11.64
C ARG A 72 7.61 2.88 12.43
N ALA A 73 6.54 3.34 11.79
CA ALA A 73 5.23 3.50 12.41
C ALA A 73 4.55 2.13 12.59
N ARG A 74 3.42 2.12 13.28
CA ARG A 74 2.53 0.95 13.29
C ARG A 74 1.43 1.19 12.25
N LEU A 75 1.16 0.18 11.43
CA LEU A 75 0.01 0.20 10.53
C LEU A 75 -1.28 0.35 11.34
N ASN A 76 -2.02 1.43 11.08
CA ASN A 76 -3.31 1.68 11.70
C ASN A 76 -4.42 1.12 10.81
N ILE A 77 -4.79 -0.15 11.03
CA ILE A 77 -5.78 -0.85 10.21
C ILE A 77 -7.18 -0.22 10.35
N ALA A 78 -7.51 0.34 11.51
CA ALA A 78 -8.79 1.02 11.72
C ALA A 78 -8.90 2.31 10.88
N GLU A 79 -7.81 3.07 10.77
CA GLU A 79 -7.75 4.24 9.88
C GLU A 79 -7.82 3.85 8.41
N LEU A 80 -7.17 2.75 8.03
CA LEU A 80 -7.28 2.20 6.68
C LEU A 80 -8.73 1.77 6.36
N ALA A 81 -9.39 1.06 7.27
CA ALA A 81 -10.80 0.67 7.11
C ALA A 81 -11.73 1.89 7.03
N ALA A 82 -11.46 2.93 7.82
CA ALA A 82 -12.24 4.18 7.77
C ALA A 82 -12.05 4.94 6.44
N ALA A 83 -10.87 4.85 5.83
CA ALA A 83 -10.58 5.44 4.53
C ALA A 83 -11.19 4.66 3.34
N LEU A 84 -11.60 3.40 3.55
CA LEU A 84 -12.13 2.48 2.55
C LEU A 84 -13.54 2.02 2.97
N PRO A 85 -14.58 2.83 2.71
CA PRO A 85 -15.89 2.62 3.31
C PRO A 85 -16.61 1.38 2.76
N ASP A 86 -16.43 1.04 1.50
CA ASP A 86 -17.06 -0.09 0.82
C ASP A 86 -16.19 -1.35 0.78
N GLN A 87 -16.84 -2.50 0.61
CA GLN A 87 -16.19 -3.81 0.60
C GLN A 87 -15.20 -3.96 -0.57
N GLU A 88 -15.55 -3.50 -1.76
CA GLU A 88 -14.70 -3.59 -2.96
C GLU A 88 -13.36 -2.88 -2.73
N SER A 89 -13.38 -1.65 -2.20
CA SER A 89 -12.17 -0.87 -1.88
C SER A 89 -11.28 -1.58 -0.84
N ARG A 90 -11.88 -2.30 0.11
CA ARG A 90 -11.14 -3.06 1.12
C ARG A 90 -10.51 -4.32 0.53
N GLU A 91 -11.23 -5.04 -0.31
CA GLU A 91 -10.69 -6.19 -1.06
C GLU A 91 -9.52 -5.76 -1.94
N GLU A 92 -9.63 -4.60 -2.60
CA GLU A 92 -8.55 -4.02 -3.40
C GLU A 92 -7.35 -3.59 -2.56
N ALA A 93 -7.54 -3.09 -1.34
CA ALA A 93 -6.43 -2.82 -0.43
C ALA A 93 -5.76 -4.11 0.07
N LEU A 94 -6.51 -5.18 0.28
CA LEU A 94 -5.93 -6.49 0.58
C LEU A 94 -5.13 -7.02 -0.62
N MET A 95 -5.66 -6.87 -1.84
CA MET A 95 -4.94 -7.21 -3.07
C MET A 95 -3.66 -6.38 -3.22
N LEU A 96 -3.69 -5.08 -2.90
CA LEU A 96 -2.53 -4.20 -2.87
C LEU A 96 -1.42 -4.75 -1.95
N ALA A 97 -1.79 -5.15 -0.73
CA ALA A 97 -0.85 -5.75 0.20
C ALA A 97 -0.34 -7.14 -0.25
N SER A 98 -1.17 -7.88 -0.98
CA SER A 98 -0.83 -9.23 -1.48
C SER A 98 0.06 -9.17 -2.72
N PHE A 99 -0.09 -8.14 -3.55
CA PHE A 99 0.68 -7.94 -4.77
C PHE A 99 2.19 -7.89 -4.49
N THR A 100 2.57 -7.24 -3.39
CA THR A 100 3.96 -7.02 -3.02
C THR A 100 4.60 -8.25 -2.39
N VAL A 101 3.76 -9.12 -1.84
CA VAL A 101 4.13 -10.40 -1.23
C VAL A 101 4.33 -11.49 -2.32
N ALA A 102 3.72 -11.33 -3.49
CA ALA A 102 3.84 -12.27 -4.60
C ALA A 102 5.11 -12.08 -5.45
N GLU A 103 5.81 -10.95 -5.32
CA GLU A 103 7.09 -10.73 -6.01
C GLU A 103 8.26 -11.46 -5.34
N ASP A 104 8.13 -11.85 -4.06
CA ASP A 104 9.09 -12.70 -3.36
C ASP A 104 8.73 -14.19 -3.51
N GLU A 105 9.70 -15.02 -3.93
CA GLU A 105 9.52 -16.46 -4.13
C GLU A 105 9.23 -17.23 -2.81
N GLU A 106 9.43 -16.60 -1.66
CA GLU A 106 9.15 -17.17 -0.33
C GLU A 106 8.28 -16.24 0.51
N LEU A 107 7.05 -16.67 0.80
CA LEU A 107 6.17 -16.01 1.76
C LEU A 107 6.79 -16.05 3.17
N HIS A 108 7.26 -14.91 3.67
CA HIS A 108 7.75 -14.81 5.02
C HIS A 108 6.58 -14.88 6.02
N ARG A 109 6.79 -15.53 7.18
CA ARG A 109 5.78 -15.61 8.27
C ARG A 109 5.22 -14.25 8.71
N ARG A 110 5.96 -13.16 8.48
CA ARG A 110 5.54 -11.79 8.79
C ARG A 110 4.49 -11.28 7.80
N GLU A 111 4.61 -11.61 6.52
CA GLU A 111 3.68 -11.20 5.46
C GLU A 111 2.34 -11.91 5.61
N VAL A 112 2.37 -13.22 5.85
CA VAL A 112 1.15 -14.00 6.16
C VAL A 112 0.43 -13.43 7.40
N GLY A 113 1.20 -13.07 8.43
CA GLY A 113 0.66 -12.44 9.63
C GLY A 113 0.10 -11.03 9.40
N LEU A 114 0.63 -10.27 8.44
CA LEU A 114 0.11 -8.97 8.02
C LEU A 114 -1.21 -9.14 7.26
N LEU A 115 -1.25 -10.03 6.26
CA LEU A 115 -2.43 -10.30 5.44
C LEU A 115 -3.60 -10.80 6.29
N SER A 116 -3.36 -11.72 7.23
CA SER A 116 -4.39 -12.19 8.16
C SER A 116 -4.96 -11.05 9.02
N LYS A 117 -4.11 -10.17 9.57
CA LYS A 117 -4.58 -9.00 10.34
C LYS A 117 -5.36 -8.01 9.48
N LEU A 118 -4.97 -7.85 8.22
CA LEU A 118 -5.69 -7.00 7.28
C LEU A 118 -7.06 -7.58 6.95
N MET A 119 -7.16 -8.87 6.67
CA MET A 119 -8.44 -9.55 6.44
C MET A 119 -9.40 -9.34 7.61
N ASP A 120 -8.94 -9.56 8.84
CA ASP A 120 -9.76 -9.37 10.05
C ASP A 120 -10.11 -7.89 10.25
N GLY A 121 -9.13 -6.99 10.18
CA GLY A 121 -9.34 -5.57 10.47
C GLY A 121 -10.10 -4.80 9.40
N LEU A 122 -10.12 -5.29 8.17
CA LEU A 122 -10.95 -4.75 7.09
C LEU A 122 -12.35 -5.39 7.05
N GLY A 123 -12.60 -6.44 7.86
CA GLY A 123 -13.87 -7.16 7.87
C GLY A 123 -14.11 -7.97 6.59
N LEU A 124 -13.05 -8.54 6.03
CA LEU A 124 -13.08 -9.39 4.82
C LEU A 124 -13.04 -10.88 5.14
N ASN A 125 -12.90 -11.23 6.42
CA ASN A 125 -12.90 -12.62 6.85
C ASN A 125 -14.34 -13.18 6.81
N PRO A 126 -14.63 -14.21 5.98
CA PRO A 126 -15.98 -14.77 5.86
C PRO A 126 -16.46 -15.48 7.13
N GLU A 127 -15.59 -15.74 8.10
CA GLU A 127 -15.91 -16.43 9.36
C GLU A 127 -15.98 -15.52 10.61
N ALA A 128 -15.83 -14.20 10.45
CA ALA A 128 -15.82 -13.23 11.56
C ALA A 128 -17.21 -12.70 11.97
#